data_AF-A0A9C9G0G9-F1
#
_entry.id   AF-A0A9C9G0G9-F1
#
_cell.length_a   1.000
_cell.length_b   1.000
_cell.length_c   1.000
_cell.angle_alpha   90.00
_cell.angle_beta   90.00
_cell.angle_gamma   90.00
#
_symmetry.space_group_name_H-M   'P 1'
#
loop_
_entity.id
_entity.type
_entity.pdbx_description
1 polymer ?
#
loop_
_entity_poly.entity_id
_entity_poly.type
_entity_poly.pdbx_seq_one_letter_code
_entity_poly.pdbx_strand_id
1 'polypeptide(L)'
;MSQRCRVAISSDFFSAFSRLPKVQQGKTSKFITNFQKDPAASAIHYEKIPQAADPGMRSVRIDQAYRGIVLKPENGNVYLLLWVDHHDAAYTWARRHRCSINSATGGIQVYEAEARGSDEAPLQQATAVTTHEAIAPLKDRELLRLGIPQPLMGLTRSIQTEADLDACETRLPEEAAEAIYMLLAGYSYAEILLERAETEQVVDTVDFSAALDRLVTKSHFFIADDEIELQAMLHAPLDKWRVFLHPSQRKMATGSKHGAVRILGGAGTGKTVVAMHRAKWLAENVAFGGLKILFTTFTKNLAADIQANLQTICSPRTLEKIEVVNLDRWVSRFLRAKNYACQIIYDGNNNQRTLWEKAVDLAPTDLGLSDAFYREEWQRVIQPQSIVTLDQYKRASRIGRGTRLNRPARVKVWVVFEEYRNLLALNKKKEVDDAYRDAAQLLGHESGLPKF
;
A
#
# COMPACT_ATOMS: atom_id res chain seq x y z
N MET A 1 13.22 -26.15 29.76
CA MET A 1 12.54 -24.83 29.80
C MET A 1 11.26 -24.97 29.00
N SER A 2 10.08 -24.80 29.59
CA SER A 2 8.82 -24.84 28.86
C SER A 2 8.83 -23.73 27.80
N GLN A 3 8.75 -24.07 26.51
CA GLN A 3 8.67 -23.07 25.45
C GLN A 3 7.44 -22.18 25.69
N ARG A 4 7.67 -20.89 25.96
CA ARG A 4 6.62 -19.89 26.21
C ARG A 4 5.69 -19.83 24.99
N CYS A 5 4.37 -19.93 25.21
CA CYS A 5 3.40 -19.78 24.14
C CYS A 5 3.42 -18.34 23.61
N ARG A 6 3.38 -18.19 22.29
CA ARG A 6 3.27 -16.89 21.61
C ARG A 6 1.85 -16.71 21.10
N VAL A 7 1.22 -15.63 21.51
CA VAL A 7 -0.10 -15.23 21.02
C VAL A 7 0.06 -14.08 20.05
N ALA A 8 -0.51 -14.20 18.87
CA ALA A 8 -0.62 -13.11 17.93
C ALA A 8 -2.09 -12.90 17.53
N ILE A 9 -2.45 -11.66 17.25
CA ILE A 9 -3.83 -11.25 16.96
C ILE A 9 -3.82 -10.51 15.62
N SER A 10 -4.63 -10.95 14.67
CA SER A 10 -4.70 -10.32 13.35
C SER A 10 -5.39 -8.95 13.38
N SER A 11 -5.05 -8.09 12.43
CA SER A 11 -5.77 -6.84 12.15
C SER A 11 -7.26 -7.08 11.83
N ASP A 12 -7.57 -8.20 11.17
CA ASP A 12 -8.93 -8.63 10.87
C ASP A 12 -9.73 -8.95 12.13
N PHE A 13 -9.12 -9.63 13.11
CA PHE A 13 -9.75 -9.88 14.41
C PHE A 13 -10.14 -8.57 15.07
N PHE A 14 -9.26 -7.58 15.04
CA PHE A 14 -9.52 -6.26 15.61
C PHE A 14 -10.61 -5.50 14.86
N SER A 15 -10.60 -5.58 13.54
CA SER A 15 -11.65 -5.02 12.69
C SER A 15 -13.01 -5.64 13.02
N ALA A 16 -13.09 -6.95 13.17
CA ALA A 16 -14.31 -7.66 13.57
C ALA A 16 -14.74 -7.30 15.00
N PHE A 17 -13.80 -7.31 15.95
CA PHE A 17 -14.03 -6.94 17.35
C PHE A 17 -14.65 -5.54 17.47
N SER A 18 -14.19 -4.58 16.67
CA SER A 18 -14.70 -3.21 16.71
C SER A 18 -16.18 -3.07 16.35
N ARG A 19 -16.70 -4.01 15.55
CA ARG A 19 -18.10 -4.04 15.09
C ARG A 19 -19.03 -4.70 16.10
N LEU A 20 -18.48 -5.38 17.12
CA LEU A 20 -19.28 -6.05 18.14
C LEU A 20 -20.03 -5.04 19.01
N PRO A 21 -21.19 -5.40 19.60
CA PRO A 21 -21.83 -4.60 20.63
C PRO A 21 -20.90 -4.35 21.82
N LYS A 22 -21.00 -3.18 22.49
CA LYS A 22 -20.11 -2.80 23.62
C LYS A 22 -19.99 -3.87 24.72
N VAL A 23 -21.10 -4.53 25.05
CA VAL A 23 -21.11 -5.62 26.04
C VAL A 23 -20.23 -6.79 25.58
N GLN A 24 -20.27 -7.13 24.30
CA GLN A 24 -19.48 -8.21 23.71
C GLN A 24 -18.02 -7.83 23.50
N GLN A 25 -17.73 -6.56 23.22
CA GLN A 25 -16.36 -6.05 23.26
C GLN A 25 -15.74 -6.27 24.65
N GLY A 26 -16.45 -5.92 25.73
CA GLY A 26 -15.97 -6.15 27.10
C GLY A 26 -15.68 -7.63 27.42
N LYS A 27 -16.57 -8.55 27.00
CA LYS A 27 -16.33 -10.00 27.17
C LYS A 27 -15.16 -10.49 26.34
N THR A 28 -15.03 -10.01 25.10
CA THR A 28 -13.94 -10.40 24.20
C THR A 28 -12.59 -9.86 24.71
N SER A 29 -12.52 -8.64 25.24
CA SER A 29 -11.30 -8.12 25.90
C SER A 29 -10.88 -8.99 27.08
N LYS A 30 -11.84 -9.42 27.92
CA LYS A 30 -11.57 -10.35 29.03
C LYS A 30 -11.05 -11.70 28.52
N PHE A 31 -11.65 -12.23 27.45
CA PHE A 31 -11.18 -13.44 26.79
C PHE A 31 -9.74 -13.30 26.30
N ILE A 32 -9.42 -12.24 25.54
CA ILE A 32 -8.08 -11.97 25.00
C ILE A 32 -7.03 -11.92 26.11
N THR A 33 -7.37 -11.26 27.24
CA THR A 33 -6.49 -11.19 28.42
C THR A 33 -6.17 -12.57 28.99
N ASN A 34 -7.19 -13.41 29.15
CA ASN A 34 -7.01 -14.78 29.64
C ASN A 34 -6.25 -15.64 28.65
N PHE A 35 -6.55 -15.49 27.36
CA PHE A 35 -5.92 -16.21 26.27
C PHE A 35 -4.43 -15.88 26.14
N GLN A 36 -4.04 -14.61 26.32
CA GLN A 36 -2.64 -14.19 26.37
C GLN A 36 -1.89 -14.85 27.53
N LYS A 37 -2.52 -14.96 28.71
CA LYS A 37 -1.91 -15.55 29.91
C LYS A 37 -1.66 -17.04 29.75
N ASP A 38 -2.67 -17.76 29.31
CA ASP A 38 -2.58 -19.20 29.08
C ASP A 38 -3.52 -19.64 27.95
N PRO A 39 -3.03 -19.67 26.70
CA PRO A 39 -3.83 -20.11 25.57
C PRO A 39 -4.08 -21.62 25.59
N ALA A 40 -3.37 -22.40 26.41
CA ALA A 40 -3.59 -23.84 26.54
C ALA A 40 -4.59 -24.20 27.65
N ALA A 41 -5.06 -23.22 28.42
CA ALA A 41 -6.00 -23.44 29.51
C ALA A 41 -7.28 -24.16 29.02
N SER A 42 -7.72 -25.17 29.77
CA SER A 42 -8.94 -25.94 29.46
C SER A 42 -10.19 -25.06 29.36
N ALA A 43 -10.21 -23.95 30.10
CA ALA A 43 -11.28 -22.96 30.10
C ALA A 43 -11.43 -22.19 28.78
N ILE A 44 -10.48 -22.28 27.85
CA ILE A 44 -10.59 -21.67 26.51
C ILE A 44 -11.60 -22.44 25.62
N HIS A 45 -11.84 -23.73 25.91
CA HIS A 45 -12.82 -24.58 25.22
C HIS A 45 -12.68 -24.56 23.69
N TYR A 46 -11.59 -25.16 23.20
CA TYR A 46 -11.37 -25.31 21.76
C TYR A 46 -12.31 -26.33 21.13
N GLU A 47 -13.06 -25.89 20.13
CA GLU A 47 -13.97 -26.73 19.34
C GLU A 47 -13.46 -26.86 17.91
N LYS A 48 -13.53 -28.07 17.34
CA LYS A 48 -13.30 -28.26 15.91
C LYS A 48 -14.41 -27.61 15.11
N ILE A 49 -14.05 -26.92 14.04
CA ILE A 49 -15.01 -26.29 13.14
C ILE A 49 -15.26 -27.27 11.98
N PRO A 50 -16.51 -27.76 11.80
CA PRO A 50 -16.83 -28.64 10.68
C PRO A 50 -16.65 -27.91 9.36
N GLN A 51 -15.95 -28.55 8.42
CA GLN A 51 -15.68 -28.04 7.07
C GLN A 51 -14.88 -26.73 7.04
N ALA A 52 -14.08 -26.43 8.07
CA ALA A 52 -13.17 -25.29 8.01
C ALA A 52 -12.25 -25.38 6.77
N ALA A 53 -12.04 -24.25 6.09
CA ALA A 53 -11.13 -24.21 4.95
C ALA A 53 -9.69 -24.53 5.35
N ASP A 54 -9.34 -24.24 6.61
CA ASP A 54 -8.08 -24.58 7.23
C ASP A 54 -8.27 -25.60 8.39
N PRO A 55 -7.66 -26.80 8.30
CA PRO A 55 -7.78 -27.83 9.34
C PRO A 55 -7.23 -27.43 10.71
N GLY A 56 -6.35 -26.43 10.79
CA GLY A 56 -5.77 -25.93 12.03
C GLY A 56 -6.69 -24.98 12.81
N MET A 57 -7.79 -24.51 12.20
CA MET A 57 -8.70 -23.57 12.83
C MET A 57 -9.59 -24.24 13.88
N ARG A 58 -9.78 -23.54 14.99
CA ARG A 58 -10.63 -23.91 16.11
C ARG A 58 -11.50 -22.74 16.50
N SER A 59 -12.71 -23.06 16.96
CA SER A 59 -13.62 -22.10 17.58
C SER A 59 -13.34 -22.05 19.07
N VAL A 60 -13.38 -20.86 19.65
CA VAL A 60 -13.28 -20.61 21.09
C VAL A 60 -14.46 -19.79 21.54
N ARG A 61 -14.90 -20.03 22.78
CA ARG A 61 -16.12 -19.40 23.29
C ARG A 61 -15.84 -18.01 23.86
N ILE A 62 -16.47 -16.98 23.30
CA ILE A 62 -16.51 -15.65 23.93
C ILE A 62 -17.67 -15.60 24.94
N ASP A 63 -18.86 -15.99 24.48
CA ASP A 63 -20.03 -16.18 25.33
C ASP A 63 -21.00 -17.21 24.72
N GLN A 64 -22.29 -17.17 25.09
CA GLN A 64 -23.26 -18.11 24.53
C GLN A 64 -23.40 -17.96 23.01
N ALA A 65 -23.46 -16.73 22.50
CA ALA A 65 -23.81 -16.39 21.12
C ALA A 65 -22.60 -16.06 20.23
N TYR A 66 -21.47 -15.64 20.81
CA TYR A 66 -20.29 -15.19 20.07
C TYR A 66 -19.14 -16.20 20.17
N ARG A 67 -18.34 -16.28 19.11
CA ARG A 67 -17.17 -17.17 18.98
C ARG A 67 -15.98 -16.39 18.45
N GLY A 68 -14.80 -16.73 18.97
CA GLY A 68 -13.52 -16.38 18.37
C GLY A 68 -13.04 -17.51 17.47
N ILE A 69 -12.31 -17.19 16.41
CA ILE A 69 -11.63 -18.14 15.54
C ILE A 69 -10.13 -18.05 15.81
N VAL A 70 -9.54 -19.18 16.17
CA VAL A 70 -8.12 -19.31 16.49
C VAL A 70 -7.48 -20.33 15.56
N LEU A 71 -6.32 -20.01 15.00
CA LEU A 71 -5.44 -21.02 14.39
C LEU A 71 -4.42 -21.47 15.43
N LYS A 72 -4.36 -22.78 15.66
CA LYS A 72 -3.24 -23.42 16.37
C LYS A 72 -2.49 -24.30 15.36
N PRO A 73 -1.31 -23.88 14.87
CA PRO A 73 -0.45 -24.71 14.02
C PRO A 73 -0.14 -26.05 14.70
N GLU A 74 0.06 -27.10 13.89
CA GLU A 74 0.40 -28.44 14.41
C GLU A 74 1.76 -28.46 15.11
N ASN A 75 2.69 -27.63 14.62
CA ASN A 75 4.05 -27.51 15.15
C ASN A 75 4.23 -26.20 15.91
N GLY A 76 4.92 -26.27 17.04
CA GLY A 76 5.28 -25.11 17.87
C GLY A 76 4.18 -24.66 18.84
N ASN A 77 4.49 -23.61 19.60
CA ASN A 77 3.62 -23.04 20.63
C ASN A 77 3.07 -21.67 20.22
N VAL A 78 2.57 -21.56 18.99
CA VAL A 78 1.98 -20.34 18.44
C VAL A 78 0.46 -20.45 18.42
N TYR A 79 -0.22 -19.37 18.77
CA TYR A 79 -1.67 -19.25 18.72
C TYR A 79 -2.04 -17.95 18.03
N LEU A 80 -2.82 -18.04 16.95
CA LEU A 80 -3.25 -16.87 16.19
C LEU A 80 -4.74 -16.63 16.41
N LEU A 81 -5.11 -15.48 16.95
CA LEU A 81 -6.49 -15.00 16.99
C LEU A 81 -6.81 -14.30 15.67
N LEU A 82 -7.75 -14.86 14.90
CA LEU A 82 -7.99 -14.47 13.51
C LEU A 82 -9.30 -13.72 13.28
N TRP A 83 -10.37 -14.10 13.99
CA TRP A 83 -11.69 -13.49 13.81
C TRP A 83 -12.54 -13.57 15.08
N VAL A 84 -13.56 -12.72 15.21
CA VAL A 84 -14.58 -12.81 16.26
C VAL A 84 -15.94 -12.36 15.72
N ASP A 85 -16.98 -13.14 15.95
CA ASP A 85 -18.33 -12.82 15.46
C ASP A 85 -19.42 -13.60 16.20
N HIS A 86 -20.68 -13.37 15.84
CA HIS A 86 -21.77 -14.27 16.15
C HIS A 86 -21.46 -15.68 15.62
N HIS A 87 -21.87 -16.71 16.37
CA HIS A 87 -21.50 -18.11 16.15
C HIS A 87 -21.51 -18.55 14.67
N ASP A 88 -22.65 -18.40 13.99
CA ASP A 88 -22.79 -18.87 12.61
C ASP A 88 -21.96 -18.06 11.60
N ALA A 89 -21.82 -16.75 11.85
CA ALA A 89 -21.00 -15.86 11.03
C ALA A 89 -19.51 -16.20 11.19
N ALA A 90 -19.06 -16.47 12.43
CA ALA A 90 -17.69 -16.88 12.71
C ALA A 90 -17.35 -18.22 12.04
N TYR A 91 -18.28 -19.18 12.05
CA TYR A 91 -18.09 -20.47 11.37
C TYR A 91 -18.10 -20.31 9.86
N THR A 92 -18.98 -19.47 9.33
CA THR A 92 -19.01 -19.13 7.89
C THR A 92 -17.68 -18.50 7.46
N TRP A 93 -17.13 -17.59 8.26
CA TRP A 93 -15.82 -16.99 8.02
C TRP A 93 -14.73 -18.06 7.99
N ALA A 94 -14.66 -18.94 8.99
CA ALA A 94 -13.65 -20.01 9.08
C ALA A 94 -13.74 -21.07 7.98
N ARG A 95 -14.92 -21.26 7.38
CA ARG A 95 -15.11 -22.15 6.22
C ARG A 95 -14.58 -21.54 4.92
N ARG A 96 -14.45 -20.22 4.85
CA ARG A 96 -14.02 -19.52 3.64
C ARG A 96 -12.56 -19.07 3.70
N HIS A 97 -12.01 -18.87 4.89
CA HIS A 97 -10.67 -18.32 5.07
C HIS A 97 -9.62 -19.39 5.36
N ARG A 98 -8.41 -19.18 4.83
CA ARG A 98 -7.21 -19.95 5.18
C ARG A 98 -6.18 -19.06 5.85
N CYS A 99 -5.32 -19.67 6.65
CA CYS A 99 -4.18 -18.98 7.24
C CYS A 99 -2.90 -19.78 6.99
N SER A 100 -1.96 -19.21 6.23
CA SER A 100 -0.74 -19.92 5.85
C SER A 100 0.44 -18.99 5.71
N ILE A 101 1.65 -19.55 5.75
CA ILE A 101 2.89 -18.80 5.53
C ILE A 101 3.14 -18.73 4.02
N ASN A 102 3.30 -17.53 3.48
CA ASN A 102 3.70 -17.34 2.09
C ASN A 102 5.11 -17.91 1.88
N SER A 103 5.30 -18.79 0.90
CA SER A 103 6.59 -19.47 0.68
C SER A 103 7.71 -18.56 0.20
N ALA A 104 7.41 -17.34 -0.24
CA ALA A 104 8.38 -16.38 -0.75
C ALA A 104 8.63 -15.22 0.21
N THR A 105 7.57 -14.59 0.75
CA THR A 105 7.70 -13.47 1.71
C THR A 105 7.88 -13.97 3.15
N GLY A 106 7.37 -15.18 3.44
CA GLY A 106 7.23 -15.76 4.77
C GLY A 106 6.29 -15.02 5.71
N GLY A 107 5.49 -14.09 5.18
CA GLY A 107 4.40 -13.49 5.93
C GLY A 107 3.32 -14.52 6.25
N ILE A 108 2.74 -14.44 7.44
CA ILE A 108 1.53 -15.19 7.78
C ILE A 108 0.35 -14.49 7.13
N GLN A 109 -0.28 -15.11 6.15
CA GLN A 109 -1.38 -14.52 5.40
C GLN A 109 -2.72 -15.10 5.85
N VAL A 110 -3.76 -14.27 5.89
CA VAL A 110 -5.16 -14.67 6.03
C VAL A 110 -5.88 -14.24 4.76
N TYR A 111 -6.61 -15.15 4.11
CA TYR A 111 -7.27 -14.86 2.83
C TYR A 111 -8.45 -15.80 2.56
N GLU A 112 -9.37 -15.40 1.69
CA GLU A 112 -10.56 -16.17 1.33
C GLU A 112 -10.22 -17.20 0.23
N ALA A 113 -10.19 -18.49 0.57
CA ALA A 113 -9.74 -19.57 -0.32
C ALA A 113 -10.84 -20.20 -1.18
N GLU A 114 -12.12 -19.99 -0.86
CA GLU A 114 -13.24 -20.53 -1.65
C GLU A 114 -13.76 -19.51 -2.66
N ALA A 115 -13.80 -19.92 -3.94
CA ALA A 115 -14.67 -19.29 -4.92
C ALA A 115 -16.11 -19.66 -4.58
N ARG A 116 -17.05 -18.70 -4.67
CA ARG A 116 -18.47 -19.01 -4.76
C ARG A 116 -18.65 -20.11 -5.80
N GLY A 117 -19.34 -21.20 -5.45
CA GLY A 117 -19.82 -22.14 -6.45
C GLY A 117 -20.60 -21.38 -7.51
N SER A 118 -20.11 -21.44 -8.75
CA SER A 118 -20.90 -21.41 -9.99
C SER A 118 -22.18 -20.53 -10.02
N ASP A 119 -22.09 -19.26 -9.63
CA ASP A 119 -23.13 -18.24 -9.87
C ASP A 119 -22.48 -16.83 -9.90
N GLU A 120 -21.33 -16.71 -10.56
CA GLU A 120 -20.87 -15.40 -11.02
C GLU A 120 -21.60 -15.06 -12.31
N ALA A 121 -22.63 -14.23 -12.19
CA ALA A 121 -23.15 -13.49 -13.33
C ALA A 121 -21.97 -12.79 -14.03
N PRO A 122 -21.90 -12.79 -15.37
CA PRO A 122 -20.79 -12.18 -16.09
C PRO A 122 -20.64 -10.73 -15.61
N LEU A 123 -19.46 -10.39 -15.09
CA LEU A 123 -19.05 -9.00 -14.92
C LEU A 123 -19.32 -8.31 -16.26
N GLN A 124 -20.23 -7.34 -16.24
CA GLN A 124 -20.67 -6.64 -17.44
C GLN A 124 -19.45 -6.10 -18.18
N GLN A 125 -19.29 -6.51 -19.44
CA GLN A 125 -18.30 -5.98 -20.37
C GLN A 125 -18.55 -4.48 -20.53
N ALA A 126 -17.86 -3.68 -19.72
CA ALA A 126 -17.67 -2.28 -19.99
C ALA A 126 -16.59 -2.16 -21.08
N THR A 127 -17.03 -1.57 -22.20
CA THR A 127 -16.31 -1.28 -23.43
C THR A 127 -14.83 -0.91 -23.28
N ALA A 128 -13.99 -1.67 -24.00
CA ALA A 128 -12.64 -1.38 -24.49
C ALA A 128 -11.96 -0.09 -23.99
N VAL A 129 -11.16 -0.24 -22.94
CA VAL A 129 -10.02 0.65 -22.65
C VAL A 129 -8.83 -0.27 -22.40
N THR A 130 -7.76 -0.11 -23.19
CA THR A 130 -6.47 -0.81 -23.14
C THR A 130 -6.19 -1.51 -21.81
N THR A 131 -6.30 -2.84 -21.82
CA THR A 131 -5.96 -3.76 -20.73
C THR A 131 -4.53 -3.52 -20.28
N HIS A 132 -4.32 -3.18 -19.00
CA HIS A 132 -2.99 -3.26 -18.41
C HIS A 132 -2.58 -4.73 -18.35
N GLU A 133 -1.70 -5.18 -19.24
CA GLU A 133 -0.98 -6.46 -19.12
C GLU A 133 0.04 -6.41 -17.95
N ALA A 134 -0.30 -5.80 -16.82
CA ALA A 134 0.66 -5.62 -15.73
C ALA A 134 0.92 -6.92 -14.97
N ILE A 135 -0.11 -7.77 -14.85
CA ILE A 135 -0.07 -9.03 -14.09
C ILE A 135 0.18 -10.23 -15.00
N ALA A 136 -0.41 -10.23 -16.20
CA ALA A 136 -0.31 -11.32 -17.18
C ALA A 136 1.13 -11.84 -17.45
N PRO A 137 2.16 -10.99 -17.64
CA PRO A 137 3.51 -11.44 -17.94
C PRO A 137 4.25 -12.02 -16.72
N LEU A 138 3.75 -11.81 -15.51
CA LEU A 138 4.41 -12.29 -14.30
C LEU A 138 4.23 -13.79 -14.13
N LYS A 139 5.32 -14.48 -13.79
CA LYS A 139 5.34 -15.89 -13.45
C LYS A 139 4.79 -16.11 -12.04
N ASP A 140 4.29 -17.31 -11.75
CA ASP A 140 3.74 -17.64 -10.43
C ASP A 140 4.76 -17.40 -9.30
N ARG A 141 6.06 -17.64 -9.54
CA ARG A 141 7.12 -17.31 -8.58
C ARG A 141 7.20 -15.81 -8.27
N GLU A 142 6.99 -14.96 -9.27
CA GLU A 142 7.00 -13.51 -9.10
C GLU A 142 5.76 -13.05 -8.34
N LEU A 143 4.58 -13.62 -8.66
CA LEU A 143 3.34 -13.35 -7.94
C LEU A 143 3.43 -13.80 -6.47
N LEU A 144 4.03 -14.96 -6.18
CA LEU A 144 4.28 -15.40 -4.80
C LEU A 144 5.12 -14.39 -4.03
N ARG A 145 6.19 -13.87 -4.67
CA ARG A 145 7.06 -12.83 -4.10
C ARG A 145 6.33 -11.50 -3.87
N LEU A 146 5.28 -11.22 -4.63
CA LEU A 146 4.42 -10.06 -4.38
C LEU A 146 3.42 -10.28 -3.23
N GLY A 147 3.42 -11.45 -2.60
CA GLY A 147 2.51 -11.78 -1.51
C GLY A 147 1.22 -12.45 -1.98
N ILE A 148 1.10 -12.86 -3.25
CA ILE A 148 -0.11 -13.52 -3.73
C ILE A 148 -0.06 -15.01 -3.36
N PRO A 149 -1.03 -15.52 -2.57
CA PRO A 149 -1.03 -16.94 -2.20
C PRO A 149 -1.43 -17.80 -3.39
N GLN A 150 -0.90 -19.03 -3.47
CA GLN A 150 -1.11 -19.93 -4.59
C GLN A 150 -2.58 -20.17 -4.96
N PRO A 151 -3.53 -20.34 -4.00
CA PRO A 151 -4.95 -20.49 -4.32
C PRO A 151 -5.59 -19.28 -5.01
N LEU A 152 -5.00 -18.09 -4.89
CA LEU A 152 -5.54 -16.84 -5.44
C LEU A 152 -4.87 -16.38 -6.74
N MET A 153 -3.98 -17.19 -7.32
CA MET A 153 -3.31 -16.87 -8.59
C MET A 153 -4.31 -16.67 -9.73
N GLY A 154 -5.34 -17.53 -9.81
CA GLY A 154 -6.37 -17.43 -10.84
C GLY A 154 -7.17 -16.13 -10.73
N LEU A 155 -7.64 -15.80 -9.51
CA LEU A 155 -8.31 -14.53 -9.21
C LEU A 155 -7.41 -13.35 -9.57
N THR A 156 -6.16 -13.37 -9.14
CA THR A 156 -5.22 -12.27 -9.38
C THR A 156 -4.99 -12.04 -10.87
N ARG A 157 -4.89 -13.11 -11.67
CA ARG A 157 -4.72 -13.00 -13.13
C ARG A 157 -5.97 -12.48 -13.86
N SER A 158 -7.15 -12.54 -13.23
CA SER A 158 -8.37 -11.95 -13.79
C SER A 158 -8.50 -10.44 -13.56
N ILE A 159 -7.69 -9.85 -12.67
CA ILE A 159 -7.72 -8.41 -12.37
C ILE A 159 -7.05 -7.65 -13.53
N GLN A 160 -7.79 -6.75 -14.17
CA GLN A 160 -7.27 -5.92 -15.27
C GLN A 160 -7.29 -4.43 -14.94
N THR A 161 -8.12 -4.01 -13.98
CA THR A 161 -8.35 -2.62 -13.60
C THR A 161 -8.35 -2.43 -12.08
N GLU A 162 -8.21 -1.19 -11.61
CA GLU A 162 -8.37 -0.86 -10.19
C GLU A 162 -9.77 -1.23 -9.68
N ALA A 163 -10.81 -1.11 -10.52
CA ALA A 163 -12.17 -1.50 -10.15
C ALA A 163 -12.34 -3.02 -9.95
N ASP A 164 -11.63 -3.84 -10.73
CA ASP A 164 -11.61 -5.30 -10.53
C ASP A 164 -10.92 -5.66 -9.21
N LEU A 165 -9.83 -4.95 -8.88
CA LEU A 165 -9.15 -5.12 -7.60
C LEU A 165 -10.06 -4.72 -6.43
N ASP A 166 -10.68 -3.54 -6.47
CA ASP A 166 -11.61 -3.06 -5.43
C ASP A 166 -12.75 -4.07 -5.17
N ALA A 167 -13.24 -4.75 -6.23
CA ALA A 167 -14.30 -5.75 -6.13
C ALA A 167 -13.88 -7.05 -5.41
N CYS A 168 -12.58 -7.35 -5.35
CA CYS A 168 -12.05 -8.57 -4.75
C CYS A 168 -10.99 -8.34 -3.66
N GLU A 169 -10.70 -7.08 -3.30
CA GLU A 169 -9.67 -6.68 -2.34
C GLU A 169 -9.82 -7.41 -1.01
N THR A 170 -11.06 -7.54 -0.51
CA THR A 170 -11.37 -8.21 0.76
C THR A 170 -11.04 -9.69 0.80
N ARG A 171 -10.78 -10.32 -0.36
CA ARG A 171 -10.41 -11.74 -0.50
C ARG A 171 -8.90 -11.95 -0.45
N LEU A 172 -8.13 -10.90 -0.69
CA LEU A 172 -6.67 -10.94 -0.84
C LEU A 172 -5.97 -10.58 0.49
N PRO A 173 -4.76 -11.11 0.74
CA PRO A 173 -3.89 -10.53 1.77
C PRO A 173 -3.59 -9.06 1.46
N GLU A 174 -3.48 -8.21 2.48
CA GLU A 174 -3.21 -6.76 2.34
C GLU A 174 -1.96 -6.49 1.49
N GLU A 175 -0.88 -7.25 1.70
CA GLU A 175 0.34 -7.13 0.90
C GLU A 175 0.15 -7.51 -0.58
N ALA A 176 -0.75 -8.44 -0.88
CA ALA A 176 -1.03 -8.83 -2.26
C ALA A 176 -1.81 -7.73 -2.97
N ALA A 177 -2.84 -7.19 -2.31
CA ALA A 177 -3.64 -6.09 -2.84
C ALA A 177 -2.79 -4.86 -3.13
N GLU A 178 -1.89 -4.48 -2.21
CA GLU A 178 -0.95 -3.36 -2.41
C GLU A 178 -0.05 -3.59 -3.63
N ALA A 179 0.52 -4.80 -3.78
CA ALA A 179 1.38 -5.11 -4.92
C ALA A 179 0.60 -5.04 -6.25
N ILE A 180 -0.61 -5.58 -6.30
CA ILE A 180 -1.46 -5.55 -7.49
C ILE A 180 -1.81 -4.09 -7.84
N TYR A 181 -2.13 -3.27 -6.84
CA TYR A 181 -2.37 -1.84 -7.03
C TYR A 181 -1.15 -1.13 -7.65
N MET A 182 0.06 -1.40 -7.14
CA MET A 182 1.30 -0.84 -7.69
C MET A 182 1.54 -1.28 -9.15
N LEU A 183 1.30 -2.55 -9.46
CA LEU A 183 1.40 -3.06 -10.83
C LEU A 183 0.41 -2.34 -11.77
N LEU A 184 -0.84 -2.17 -11.34
CA LEU A 184 -1.87 -1.44 -12.09
C LEU A 184 -1.51 0.04 -12.27
N ALA A 185 -0.82 0.64 -11.29
CA ALA A 185 -0.28 1.99 -11.35
C ALA A 185 0.98 2.12 -12.24
N GLY A 186 1.43 1.03 -12.87
CA GLY A 186 2.55 1.02 -13.83
C GLY A 186 3.93 0.78 -13.23
N TYR A 187 4.02 0.45 -11.93
CA TYR A 187 5.28 0.03 -11.32
C TYR A 187 5.67 -1.35 -11.86
N SER A 188 6.94 -1.53 -12.17
CA SER A 188 7.49 -2.83 -12.53
C SER A 188 7.67 -3.71 -11.29
N TYR A 189 7.64 -5.03 -11.50
CA TYR A 189 7.97 -6.01 -10.46
C TYR A 189 9.27 -5.68 -9.70
N ALA A 190 10.31 -5.25 -10.42
CA ALA A 190 11.60 -4.91 -9.84
C ALA A 190 11.53 -3.66 -8.94
N GLU A 191 10.74 -2.65 -9.30
CA GLU A 191 10.53 -1.44 -8.49
C GLU A 191 9.79 -1.77 -7.20
N ILE A 192 8.75 -2.61 -7.27
CA ILE A 192 7.99 -3.05 -6.08
C ILE A 192 8.91 -3.79 -5.11
N LEU A 193 9.71 -4.75 -5.59
CA LEU A 193 10.66 -5.47 -4.74
C LEU A 193 11.71 -4.56 -4.11
N LEU A 194 12.20 -3.58 -4.87
CA LEU A 194 13.17 -2.60 -4.38
C LEU A 194 12.56 -1.74 -3.27
N GLU A 195 11.31 -1.29 -3.45
CA GLU A 195 10.58 -0.51 -2.45
C GLU A 195 10.30 -1.30 -1.17
N ARG A 196 10.02 -2.60 -1.30
CA ARG A 196 9.84 -3.51 -0.15
C ARG A 196 11.14 -3.91 0.53
N ALA A 197 12.30 -3.62 -0.10
CA ALA A 197 13.60 -4.13 0.31
C ALA A 197 13.61 -5.67 0.51
N GLU A 198 12.85 -6.38 -0.33
CA GLU A 198 12.70 -7.83 -0.25
C GLU A 198 13.92 -8.55 -0.82
N THR A 199 14.42 -9.52 -0.07
CA THR A 199 15.51 -10.41 -0.49
C THR A 199 14.98 -11.84 -0.63
N GLU A 200 15.53 -12.61 -1.56
CA GLU A 200 15.20 -14.03 -1.64
C GLU A 200 15.71 -14.76 -0.41
N GLN A 201 14.82 -15.48 0.25
CA GLN A 201 15.11 -16.22 1.47
C GLN A 201 14.43 -17.57 1.42
N VAL A 202 15.07 -18.59 1.99
CA VAL A 202 14.43 -19.88 2.21
C VAL A 202 13.43 -19.71 3.35
N VAL A 203 12.17 -20.04 3.10
CA VAL A 203 11.08 -19.93 4.06
C VAL A 203 10.65 -21.32 4.49
N ASP A 204 10.69 -21.59 5.79
CA ASP A 204 10.00 -22.74 6.38
C ASP A 204 8.52 -22.37 6.55
N THR A 205 7.65 -22.98 5.75
CA THR A 205 6.21 -22.68 5.73
C THR A 205 5.44 -23.34 6.87
N VAL A 206 6.09 -24.10 7.75
CA VAL A 206 5.46 -24.67 8.95
C VAL A 206 5.96 -24.03 10.26
N ASP A 207 7.01 -23.20 10.22
CA ASP A 207 7.52 -22.46 11.37
C ASP A 207 6.81 -21.11 11.55
N PHE A 208 5.61 -21.18 12.13
CA PHE A 208 4.83 -19.99 12.50
C PHE A 208 5.53 -19.11 13.54
N SER A 209 6.44 -19.65 14.36
CA SER A 209 7.16 -18.83 15.33
C SER A 209 8.16 -17.92 14.62
N ALA A 210 8.96 -18.45 13.69
CA ALA A 210 9.85 -17.62 12.88
C ALA A 210 9.07 -16.65 11.98
N ALA A 211 7.93 -17.09 11.43
CA ALA A 211 7.09 -16.25 10.58
C ALA A 211 6.50 -15.04 11.34
N LEU A 212 6.14 -15.18 12.62
CA LEU A 212 5.72 -14.05 13.47
C LEU A 212 6.80 -12.99 13.63
N ASP A 213 8.08 -13.36 13.55
CA ASP A 213 9.17 -12.39 13.69
C ASP A 213 9.43 -11.56 12.44
N ARG A 214 8.89 -11.99 11.29
CA ARG A 214 9.03 -11.26 10.02
C ARG A 214 8.28 -9.94 10.05
N LEU A 215 8.89 -8.92 9.46
CA LEU A 215 8.34 -7.57 9.39
C LEU A 215 7.00 -7.53 8.67
N VAL A 216 6.88 -8.32 7.60
CA VAL A 216 5.63 -8.45 6.84
C VAL A 216 4.51 -8.98 7.73
N THR A 217 4.73 -10.00 8.54
CA THR A 217 3.70 -10.49 9.49
C THR A 217 3.35 -9.45 10.54
N LYS A 218 4.36 -8.76 11.09
CA LYS A 218 4.18 -7.72 12.11
C LYS A 218 3.39 -6.49 11.63
N SER A 219 3.14 -6.35 10.32
CA SER A 219 2.28 -5.27 9.82
C SER A 219 0.80 -5.50 10.06
N HIS A 220 0.37 -6.76 10.07
CA HIS A 220 -1.04 -7.16 10.14
C HIS A 220 -1.31 -8.16 11.27
N PHE A 221 -0.29 -8.53 12.04
CA PHE A 221 -0.42 -9.23 13.32
C PHE A 221 0.21 -8.42 14.45
N PHE A 222 -0.55 -8.27 15.53
CA PHE A 222 -0.06 -7.79 16.81
C PHE A 222 0.43 -8.98 17.64
N ILE A 223 1.69 -8.95 18.08
CA ILE A 223 2.25 -9.99 18.96
C ILE A 223 2.00 -9.57 20.41
N ALA A 224 1.19 -10.35 21.11
CA ALA A 224 0.76 -10.07 22.47
C ALA A 224 1.80 -10.52 23.51
N ASP A 225 3.02 -9.99 23.44
CA ASP A 225 4.10 -10.34 24.38
C ASP A 225 4.01 -9.56 25.72
N ASP A 226 3.39 -8.37 25.70
CA ASP A 226 3.19 -7.50 26.86
C ASP A 226 1.70 -7.34 27.20
N GLU A 227 1.30 -7.76 28.40
CA GLU A 227 -0.09 -7.66 28.90
C GLU A 227 -0.53 -6.20 29.07
N ILE A 228 0.36 -5.32 29.51
CA ILE A 228 0.06 -3.90 29.71
C ILE A 228 -0.22 -3.24 28.35
N GLU A 229 0.57 -3.59 27.34
CA GLU A 229 0.39 -3.09 25.98
C GLU A 229 -0.96 -3.54 25.38
N LEU A 230 -1.27 -4.83 25.50
CA LEU A 230 -2.53 -5.39 25.00
C LEU A 230 -3.72 -4.74 25.72
N GLN A 231 -3.66 -4.55 27.04
CA GLN A 231 -4.70 -3.83 27.78
C GLN A 231 -4.84 -2.39 27.30
N ALA A 232 -3.73 -1.65 27.19
CA ALA A 232 -3.77 -0.26 26.74
C ALA A 232 -4.40 -0.12 25.35
N MET A 233 -4.14 -1.08 24.46
CA MET A 233 -4.74 -1.13 23.13
C MET A 233 -6.24 -1.49 23.20
N LEU A 234 -6.64 -2.50 23.98
CA LEU A 234 -8.04 -2.93 24.15
C LEU A 234 -8.94 -1.87 24.81
N HIS A 235 -8.38 -0.99 25.64
CA HIS A 235 -9.10 0.10 26.30
C HIS A 235 -9.10 1.42 25.49
N ALA A 236 -8.31 1.51 24.40
CA ALA A 236 -8.37 2.65 23.50
C ALA A 236 -9.66 2.61 22.66
N PRO A 237 -10.30 3.77 22.37
CA PRO A 237 -11.39 3.82 21.40
C PRO A 237 -10.96 3.17 20.08
N LEU A 238 -11.78 2.25 19.57
CA LEU A 238 -11.46 1.34 18.46
C LEU A 238 -10.99 2.05 17.19
N ASP A 239 -11.57 3.22 16.90
CA ASP A 239 -11.20 4.08 15.77
C ASP A 239 -9.74 4.57 15.86
N LYS A 240 -9.11 4.44 17.03
CA LYS A 240 -7.71 4.81 17.29
C LYS A 240 -6.72 3.68 17.02
N TRP A 241 -7.18 2.49 16.64
CA TRP A 241 -6.31 1.33 16.41
C TRP A 241 -5.51 1.45 15.12
N ARG A 242 -6.15 1.91 14.03
CA ARG A 242 -5.48 2.22 12.74
C ARG A 242 -4.39 3.30 12.86
N VAL A 243 -4.43 4.06 13.95
CA VAL A 243 -3.55 5.18 14.26
C VAL A 243 -2.78 4.94 15.56
N PHE A 244 -2.75 3.72 16.08
CA PHE A 244 -2.02 3.42 17.31
C PHE A 244 -0.51 3.53 17.06
N LEU A 245 0.13 4.46 17.76
CA LEU A 245 1.57 4.65 17.67
C LEU A 245 2.28 3.84 18.75
N HIS A 246 2.96 2.78 18.33
CA HIS A 246 3.73 1.92 19.23
C HIS A 246 4.79 2.73 20.00
N PRO A 247 5.08 2.45 21.29
CA PRO A 247 6.06 3.18 22.08
C PRO A 247 7.44 3.31 21.43
N SER A 248 7.93 2.26 20.76
CA SER A 248 9.20 2.30 20.01
C SER A 248 9.20 3.30 18.84
N GLN A 249 8.02 3.61 18.29
CA GLN A 249 7.85 4.58 17.22
C GLN A 249 7.69 6.02 17.72
N ARG A 250 7.35 6.22 19.01
CA ARG A 250 7.14 7.57 19.59
C ARG A 250 8.34 8.48 19.39
N LYS A 251 9.56 7.94 19.57
CA LYS A 251 10.79 8.71 19.39
C LYS A 251 10.93 9.25 17.95
N MET A 252 10.36 8.59 16.95
CA MET A 252 10.37 9.05 15.55
C MET A 252 9.29 10.11 15.31
N ALA A 253 8.10 9.95 15.89
CA ALA A 253 7.00 10.89 15.72
C ALA A 253 7.19 12.21 16.51
N THR A 254 7.83 12.18 17.68
CA THR A 254 7.91 13.32 18.59
C THR A 254 9.31 13.94 18.70
N GLY A 255 9.36 15.14 19.28
CA GLY A 255 10.59 15.89 19.57
C GLY A 255 11.10 16.71 18.39
N SER A 256 11.95 17.69 18.68
CA SER A 256 12.63 18.44 17.62
C SER A 256 13.59 17.53 16.87
N LYS A 257 13.63 17.66 15.54
CA LYS A 257 14.55 16.95 14.66
C LYS A 257 15.32 18.01 13.87
N HIS A 258 16.63 17.87 13.80
CA HIS A 258 17.47 18.80 13.04
C HIS A 258 17.50 18.37 11.57
N GLY A 259 17.02 19.25 10.69
CA GLY A 259 17.03 19.03 9.24
C GLY A 259 16.08 17.93 8.76
N ALA A 260 16.34 17.44 7.54
CA ALA A 260 15.54 16.42 6.89
C ALA A 260 15.70 15.06 7.58
N VAL A 261 14.57 14.39 7.84
CA VAL A 261 14.53 13.05 8.45
C VAL A 261 13.97 12.06 7.44
N ARG A 262 14.67 10.95 7.24
CA ARG A 262 14.19 9.81 6.44
C ARG A 262 13.85 8.65 7.36
N ILE A 263 12.63 8.13 7.24
CA ILE A 263 12.19 6.93 7.95
C ILE A 263 12.11 5.80 6.92
N LEU A 264 12.84 4.72 7.19
CA LEU A 264 12.81 3.50 6.39
C LEU A 264 12.14 2.41 7.22
N GLY A 265 11.34 1.58 6.56
CA GLY A 265 10.65 0.45 7.17
C GLY A 265 9.96 -0.37 6.11
N GLY A 266 9.92 -1.69 6.30
CA GLY A 266 9.23 -2.61 5.39
C GLY A 266 7.74 -2.27 5.23
N ALA A 267 7.08 -2.94 4.29
CA ALA A 267 5.63 -2.82 4.11
C ALA A 267 4.91 -2.98 5.46
N GLY A 268 3.96 -2.08 5.73
CA GLY A 268 3.10 -2.11 6.90
C GLY A 268 3.77 -1.99 8.30
N THR A 269 5.03 -1.57 8.41
CA THR A 269 5.66 -1.27 9.72
C THR A 269 5.14 0.03 10.39
N GLY A 270 3.93 0.47 10.07
CA GLY A 270 3.30 1.67 10.64
C GLY A 270 3.90 3.01 10.18
N LYS A 271 4.61 3.07 9.05
CA LYS A 271 5.24 4.33 8.56
C LYS A 271 4.25 5.48 8.47
N THR A 272 3.09 5.23 7.87
CA THR A 272 2.00 6.21 7.73
C THR A 272 1.49 6.68 9.10
N VAL A 273 1.39 5.76 10.06
CA VAL A 273 1.00 6.09 11.45
C VAL A 273 2.04 7.00 12.08
N VAL A 274 3.34 6.69 11.95
CA VAL A 274 4.41 7.58 12.43
C VAL A 274 4.33 8.96 11.80
N ALA A 275 4.09 9.04 10.49
CA ALA A 275 3.94 10.30 9.78
C ALA A 275 2.74 11.12 10.28
N MET A 276 1.58 10.49 10.52
CA MET A 276 0.39 11.17 11.05
C MET A 276 0.64 11.74 12.44
N HIS A 277 1.25 10.94 13.33
CA HIS A 277 1.62 11.43 14.66
C HIS A 277 2.70 12.50 14.61
N ARG A 278 3.61 12.43 13.64
CA ARG A 278 4.60 13.49 13.41
C ARG A 278 3.94 14.80 13.00
N ALA A 279 2.99 14.75 12.07
CA ALA A 279 2.25 15.92 11.63
C ALA A 279 1.45 16.54 12.77
N LYS A 280 0.76 15.71 13.56
CA LYS A 280 0.10 16.15 14.80
C LYS A 280 1.07 16.84 15.75
N TRP A 281 2.21 16.21 16.07
CA TRP A 281 3.19 16.77 17.00
C TRP A 281 3.72 18.11 16.50
N LEU A 282 4.03 18.24 15.20
CA LEU A 282 4.47 19.50 14.59
C LEU A 282 3.39 20.59 14.65
N ALA A 283 2.12 20.23 14.40
CA ALA A 283 1.00 21.16 14.49
C ALA A 283 0.78 21.71 15.92
N GLU A 284 1.03 20.87 16.93
CA GLU A 284 0.86 21.23 18.34
C GLU A 284 2.05 22.01 18.90
N ASN A 285 3.27 21.71 18.46
CA ASN A 285 4.50 22.17 19.12
C ASN A 285 5.38 23.10 18.27
N VAL A 286 5.10 23.25 16.97
CA VAL A 286 5.96 24.02 16.04
C VAL A 286 5.15 25.00 15.19
N ALA A 287 3.99 24.60 14.68
CA ALA A 287 3.16 25.42 13.81
C ALA A 287 2.40 26.51 14.61
N PHE A 288 3.09 27.60 14.92
CA PHE A 288 2.55 28.81 15.54
C PHE A 288 2.46 29.95 14.51
N GLY A 289 1.75 31.03 14.83
CA GLY A 289 1.72 32.25 14.00
C GLY A 289 1.08 32.08 12.62
N GLY A 290 0.15 31.14 12.45
CA GLY A 290 -0.53 30.87 11.17
C GLY A 290 0.22 29.91 10.24
N LEU A 291 1.36 29.36 10.66
CA LEU A 291 2.05 28.31 9.92
C LEU A 291 1.17 27.06 9.79
N LYS A 292 1.32 26.36 8.66
CA LYS A 292 0.66 25.08 8.38
C LYS A 292 1.66 23.97 8.13
N ILE A 293 1.27 22.75 8.48
CA ILE A 293 1.98 21.51 8.19
C ILE A 293 1.39 20.92 6.91
N LEU A 294 2.21 20.77 5.89
CA LEU A 294 1.82 20.08 4.67
C LEU A 294 2.10 18.57 4.83
N PHE A 295 1.05 17.76 4.69
CA PHE A 295 1.13 16.31 4.60
C PHE A 295 0.76 15.90 3.18
N THR A 296 1.74 15.46 2.39
CA THR A 296 1.50 14.95 1.04
C THR A 296 1.55 13.44 0.96
N THR A 297 0.79 12.89 0.01
CA THR A 297 0.79 11.47 -0.31
C THR A 297 0.57 11.25 -1.80
N PHE A 298 0.72 10.01 -2.26
CA PHE A 298 0.65 9.65 -3.66
C PHE A 298 -0.79 9.63 -4.19
N THR A 299 -1.78 9.10 -3.46
CA THR A 299 -3.15 8.97 -3.97
C THR A 299 -4.16 9.88 -3.26
N LYS A 300 -5.28 10.19 -3.94
CA LYS A 300 -6.37 10.99 -3.37
C LYS A 300 -7.12 10.24 -2.27
N ASN A 301 -7.29 8.93 -2.41
CA ASN A 301 -7.97 8.08 -1.43
C ASN A 301 -7.12 7.98 -0.15
N LEU A 302 -5.81 7.73 -0.29
CA LEU A 302 -4.90 7.73 0.85
C LEU A 302 -4.86 9.10 1.56
N ALA A 303 -4.95 10.20 0.81
CA ALA A 303 -5.06 11.53 1.43
C ALA A 303 -6.36 11.68 2.24
N ALA A 304 -7.48 11.19 1.73
CA ALA A 304 -8.77 11.21 2.43
C ALA A 304 -8.74 10.31 3.68
N ASP A 305 -8.17 9.11 3.57
CA ASP A 305 -8.02 8.18 4.69
C ASP A 305 -7.11 8.73 5.78
N ILE A 306 -5.99 9.34 5.41
CA ILE A 306 -5.08 10.02 6.34
C ILE A 306 -5.78 11.19 7.01
N GLN A 307 -6.58 11.97 6.27
CA GLN A 307 -7.37 13.06 6.83
C GLN A 307 -8.39 12.54 7.86
N ALA A 308 -9.12 11.47 7.55
CA ALA A 308 -10.08 10.84 8.47
C ALA A 308 -9.37 10.28 9.71
N ASN A 309 -8.23 9.62 9.55
CA ASN A 309 -7.42 9.12 10.65
C ASN A 309 -6.84 10.26 11.51
N LEU A 310 -6.44 11.38 10.92
CA LEU A 310 -5.99 12.55 11.66
C LEU A 310 -7.14 13.17 12.48
N GLN A 311 -8.38 13.15 11.97
CA GLN A 311 -9.55 13.60 12.74
C GLN A 311 -9.77 12.80 14.03
N THR A 312 -9.36 11.52 14.08
CA THR A 312 -9.52 10.69 15.29
C THR A 312 -8.47 10.99 16.36
N ILE A 313 -7.30 11.53 15.98
CA ILE A 313 -6.17 11.81 16.90
C ILE A 313 -5.93 13.29 17.18
N CYS A 314 -6.40 14.19 16.34
CA CYS A 314 -6.19 15.65 16.46
C CYS A 314 -7.43 16.35 17.04
N SER A 315 -7.20 17.42 17.80
CA SER A 315 -8.28 18.38 18.09
C SER A 315 -8.64 19.17 16.81
N PRO A 316 -9.85 19.77 16.69
CA PRO A 316 -10.19 20.61 15.54
C PRO A 316 -9.16 21.72 15.28
N ARG A 317 -8.69 22.39 16.36
CA ARG A 317 -7.64 23.42 16.29
C ARG A 317 -6.30 22.89 15.81
N THR A 318 -5.94 21.66 16.17
CA THR A 318 -4.72 21.01 15.69
C THR A 318 -4.86 20.67 14.22
N LEU A 319 -6.00 20.13 13.82
CA LEU A 319 -6.28 19.67 12.46
C LEU A 319 -6.31 20.83 11.45
N GLU A 320 -6.83 22.00 11.81
CA GLU A 320 -6.83 23.20 10.96
C GLU A 320 -5.42 23.63 10.50
N LYS A 321 -4.40 23.26 11.28
CA LYS A 321 -2.99 23.52 10.96
C LYS A 321 -2.37 22.47 10.03
N ILE A 322 -3.07 21.39 9.72
CA ILE A 322 -2.56 20.29 8.90
C ILE A 322 -3.31 20.29 7.57
N GLU A 323 -2.59 20.48 6.47
CA GLU A 323 -3.12 20.31 5.12
C GLU A 323 -2.73 18.93 4.60
N VAL A 324 -3.69 18.02 4.51
CA VAL A 324 -3.51 16.70 3.89
C VAL A 324 -3.98 16.75 2.44
N VAL A 325 -3.09 16.43 1.50
CA VAL A 325 -3.38 16.58 0.08
C VAL A 325 -2.51 15.66 -0.78
N ASN A 326 -3.04 15.11 -1.86
CA ASN A 326 -2.19 14.43 -2.85
C ASN A 326 -1.33 15.45 -3.61
N LEU A 327 -0.12 15.05 -3.99
CA LEU A 327 0.86 15.97 -4.59
C LEU A 327 0.36 16.62 -5.90
N ASP A 328 -0.29 15.86 -6.79
CA ASP A 328 -0.82 16.40 -8.05
C ASP A 328 -1.87 17.48 -7.79
N ARG A 329 -2.78 17.22 -6.85
CA ARG A 329 -3.83 18.16 -6.47
C ARG A 329 -3.22 19.43 -5.87
N TRP A 330 -2.18 19.30 -5.05
CA TRP A 330 -1.48 20.44 -4.48
C TRP A 330 -0.83 21.29 -5.58
N VAL A 331 -0.07 20.67 -6.48
CA VAL A 331 0.60 21.39 -7.58
C VAL A 331 -0.41 22.03 -8.52
N SER A 332 -1.48 21.33 -8.89
CA SER A 332 -2.52 21.91 -9.74
C SER A 332 -3.18 23.13 -9.09
N ARG A 333 -3.45 23.10 -7.78
CA ARG A 333 -3.97 24.27 -7.05
C ARG A 333 -2.97 25.41 -7.00
N PHE A 334 -1.71 25.11 -6.68
CA PHE A 334 -0.64 26.09 -6.61
C PHE A 334 -0.47 26.82 -7.95
N LEU A 335 -0.33 26.07 -9.04
CA LEU A 335 -0.18 26.64 -10.38
C LEU A 335 -1.40 27.46 -10.81
N ARG A 336 -2.63 26.98 -10.54
CA ARG A 336 -3.85 27.76 -10.82
C ARG A 336 -3.87 29.09 -10.07
N ALA A 337 -3.45 29.10 -8.80
CA ALA A 337 -3.37 30.33 -8.02
C ALA A 337 -2.34 31.33 -8.58
N LYS A 338 -1.35 30.86 -9.35
CA LYS A 338 -0.36 31.68 -10.07
C LYS A 338 -0.79 32.05 -11.50
N ASN A 339 -2.06 31.85 -11.85
CA ASN A 339 -2.58 32.07 -13.21
C ASN A 339 -1.78 31.30 -14.28
N TYR A 340 -1.36 30.07 -13.95
CA TYR A 340 -0.57 29.25 -14.85
C TYR A 340 -1.31 28.99 -16.17
N ALA A 341 -0.65 29.33 -17.28
CA ALA A 341 -1.27 29.41 -18.60
C ALA A 341 -1.49 28.05 -19.28
N CYS A 342 -0.86 26.98 -18.79
CA CYS A 342 -0.93 25.67 -19.42
C CYS A 342 -1.90 24.71 -18.72
N GLN A 343 -2.59 23.88 -19.50
CA GLN A 343 -3.40 22.78 -19.02
C GLN A 343 -2.49 21.59 -18.66
N ILE A 344 -2.60 21.10 -17.43
CA ILE A 344 -1.92 19.88 -17.00
C ILE A 344 -2.65 18.68 -17.59
N ILE A 345 -1.91 17.81 -18.29
CA ILE A 345 -2.41 16.54 -18.82
C ILE A 345 -1.80 15.38 -18.05
N TYR A 346 -2.61 14.33 -17.86
CA TYR A 346 -2.26 13.10 -17.16
C TYR A 346 -2.23 11.95 -18.16
N ASP A 347 -1.45 10.91 -17.84
CA ASP A 347 -1.33 9.72 -18.67
C ASP A 347 -2.70 9.07 -18.94
N GLY A 348 -2.91 8.62 -20.17
CA GLY A 348 -4.14 7.95 -20.60
C GLY A 348 -5.26 8.87 -21.09
N ASN A 349 -5.08 10.20 -21.06
CA ASN A 349 -6.05 11.13 -21.65
C ASN A 349 -6.02 11.07 -23.20
N ASN A 350 -7.18 10.97 -23.86
CA ASN A 350 -7.29 10.96 -25.33
C ASN A 350 -6.52 12.11 -26.00
N ASN A 351 -6.53 13.29 -25.37
CA ASN A 351 -5.82 14.47 -25.87
C ASN A 351 -4.29 14.35 -25.84
N GLN A 352 -3.73 13.55 -24.92
CA GLN A 352 -2.30 13.26 -24.88
C GLN A 352 -1.93 12.25 -25.97
N ARG A 353 -2.74 11.18 -26.11
CA ARG A 353 -2.53 10.12 -27.10
C ARG A 353 -2.43 10.69 -28.52
N THR A 354 -3.35 11.56 -28.91
CA THR A 354 -3.35 12.17 -30.25
C THR A 354 -2.11 13.04 -30.52
N LEU A 355 -1.58 13.76 -29.51
CA LEU A 355 -0.36 14.55 -29.69
C LEU A 355 0.88 13.65 -29.75
N TRP A 356 0.87 12.56 -28.97
CA TRP A 356 1.94 11.58 -28.96
C TRP A 356 2.03 10.84 -30.29
N GLU A 357 0.92 10.35 -30.84
CA GLU A 357 0.84 9.67 -32.14
C GLU A 357 1.45 10.53 -33.26
N LYS A 358 1.07 11.81 -33.33
CA LYS A 358 1.64 12.77 -34.29
C LYS A 358 3.15 12.95 -34.17
N ALA A 359 3.68 12.90 -32.96
CA ALA A 359 5.13 13.00 -32.75
C ALA A 359 5.85 11.72 -33.16
N VAL A 360 5.25 10.55 -32.89
CA VAL A 360 5.79 9.24 -33.26
C VAL A 360 5.76 9.01 -34.77
N ASP A 361 4.87 9.67 -35.52
CA ASP A 361 4.90 9.67 -36.99
C ASP A 361 6.23 10.20 -37.57
N LEU A 362 6.99 10.99 -36.80
CA LEU A 362 8.34 11.45 -37.16
C LEU A 362 9.45 10.47 -36.77
N ALA A 363 9.11 9.30 -36.25
CA ALA A 363 10.08 8.31 -35.82
C ALA A 363 10.94 7.82 -37.00
N PRO A 364 12.27 7.74 -36.83
CA PRO A 364 13.16 7.20 -37.85
C PRO A 364 12.88 5.71 -38.12
N THR A 365 12.51 5.39 -39.36
CA THR A 365 12.20 4.02 -39.79
C THR A 365 13.44 3.12 -39.87
N ASP A 366 14.63 3.70 -40.05
CA ASP A 366 15.89 2.97 -40.21
C ASP A 366 16.45 2.39 -38.90
N LEU A 367 15.95 2.85 -37.74
CA LEU A 367 16.38 2.34 -36.44
C LEU A 367 15.61 1.10 -35.96
N GLY A 368 14.47 0.77 -36.58
CA GLY A 368 13.67 -0.40 -36.21
C GLY A 368 13.17 -0.40 -34.76
N LEU A 369 12.97 0.78 -34.16
CA LEU A 369 12.50 0.95 -32.78
C LEU A 369 10.98 0.93 -32.74
N SER A 370 10.39 0.28 -31.73
CA SER A 370 8.94 0.23 -31.54
C SER A 370 8.37 1.53 -30.96
N ASP A 371 7.08 1.79 -31.14
CA ASP A 371 6.40 2.95 -30.53
C ASP A 371 6.51 2.93 -29.00
N ALA A 372 6.43 1.73 -28.40
CA ALA A 372 6.63 1.51 -26.97
C ALA A 372 8.03 1.98 -26.52
N PHE A 373 9.07 1.78 -27.33
CA PHE A 373 10.40 2.28 -27.02
C PHE A 373 10.40 3.80 -26.80
N TYR A 374 9.79 4.58 -27.70
CA TYR A 374 9.76 6.03 -27.57
C TYR A 374 8.99 6.47 -26.33
N ARG A 375 7.87 5.80 -26.03
CA ARG A 375 7.04 6.15 -24.86
C ARG A 375 7.80 5.90 -23.56
N GLU A 376 8.42 4.74 -23.44
CA GLU A 376 9.22 4.41 -22.27
C GLU A 376 10.48 5.27 -22.17
N GLU A 377 11.11 5.62 -23.29
CA GLU A 377 12.28 6.50 -23.30
C GLU A 377 11.89 7.90 -22.80
N TRP A 378 10.73 8.42 -23.22
CA TRP A 378 10.17 9.66 -22.71
C TRP A 378 9.90 9.60 -21.20
N GLN A 379 9.18 8.59 -20.73
CA GLN A 379 8.79 8.44 -19.33
C GLN A 379 9.95 8.09 -18.38
N ARG A 380 10.95 7.32 -18.84
CA ARG A 380 12.02 6.78 -17.96
C ARG A 380 13.36 7.51 -18.11
N VAL A 381 13.57 8.25 -19.19
CA VAL A 381 14.82 8.99 -19.44
C VAL A 381 14.54 10.48 -19.53
N ILE A 382 13.68 10.92 -20.45
CA ILE A 382 13.50 12.35 -20.73
C ILE A 382 12.86 13.09 -19.55
N GLN A 383 11.70 12.63 -19.08
CA GLN A 383 10.97 13.30 -18.00
C GLN A 383 11.70 13.24 -16.66
N PRO A 384 12.22 12.09 -16.17
CA PRO A 384 12.84 12.02 -14.85
C PRO A 384 14.14 12.80 -14.74
N GLN A 385 14.93 12.85 -15.82
CA GLN A 385 16.18 13.62 -15.86
C GLN A 385 15.97 15.08 -16.28
N SER A 386 14.72 15.52 -16.46
CA SER A 386 14.38 16.91 -16.82
C SER A 386 15.06 17.38 -18.11
N ILE A 387 15.15 16.50 -19.11
CA ILE A 387 15.86 16.76 -20.36
C ILE A 387 14.98 17.62 -21.28
N VAL A 388 15.51 18.77 -21.66
CA VAL A 388 14.84 19.76 -22.53
C VAL A 388 15.61 20.06 -23.81
N THR A 389 16.87 19.62 -23.94
CA THR A 389 17.67 19.83 -25.16
C THR A 389 18.33 18.55 -25.67
N LEU A 390 18.62 18.54 -26.98
CA LEU A 390 19.35 17.45 -27.61
C LEU A 390 20.71 17.18 -26.94
N ASP A 391 21.43 18.22 -26.54
CA ASP A 391 22.75 18.05 -25.92
C ASP A 391 22.66 17.47 -24.50
N GLN A 392 21.61 17.78 -23.75
CA GLN A 392 21.30 17.08 -22.50
C GLN A 392 20.98 15.61 -22.79
N TYR A 393 20.14 15.34 -23.80
CA TYR A 393 19.79 13.97 -24.16
C TYR A 393 20.99 13.13 -24.60
N LYS A 394 21.94 13.70 -25.37
CA LYS A 394 23.19 13.00 -25.75
C LYS A 394 24.01 12.54 -24.54
N ARG A 395 23.93 13.26 -23.41
CA ARG A 395 24.67 12.98 -22.17
C ARG A 395 23.87 12.20 -21.14
N ALA A 396 22.56 12.04 -21.35
CA ALA A 396 21.65 11.38 -20.43
C ALA A 396 22.06 9.94 -20.11
N SER A 397 21.92 9.57 -18.84
CA SER A 397 22.09 8.19 -18.39
C SER A 397 20.91 7.35 -18.87
N ARG A 398 21.18 6.18 -19.45
CA ARG A 398 20.15 5.25 -19.96
C ARG A 398 20.34 3.85 -19.36
N ILE A 399 20.84 3.80 -18.12
CA ILE A 399 21.10 2.55 -17.40
C ILE A 399 19.77 1.78 -17.27
N GLY A 400 19.81 0.47 -17.53
CA GLY A 400 18.64 -0.41 -17.38
C GLY A 400 17.63 -0.40 -18.53
N ARG A 401 17.82 0.38 -19.60
CA ARG A 401 16.86 0.45 -20.73
C ARG A 401 16.88 -0.73 -21.71
N GLY A 402 17.92 -1.58 -21.69
CA GLY A 402 18.06 -2.73 -22.60
C GLY A 402 18.41 -2.38 -24.06
N THR A 403 17.87 -1.28 -24.61
CA THR A 403 18.12 -0.84 -25.99
C THR A 403 19.27 0.17 -26.08
N ARG A 404 20.38 -0.24 -26.72
CA ARG A 404 21.56 0.61 -26.89
C ARG A 404 21.31 1.67 -27.98
N LEU A 405 21.48 2.94 -27.62
CA LEU A 405 21.53 4.04 -28.60
C LEU A 405 22.92 4.68 -28.58
N ASN A 406 23.57 4.69 -29.74
CA ASN A 406 24.79 5.46 -29.97
C ASN A 406 24.45 6.96 -30.20
N ARG A 407 25.46 7.82 -30.25
CA ARG A 407 25.26 9.28 -30.42
C ARG A 407 24.42 9.63 -31.67
N PRO A 408 24.69 9.08 -32.87
CA PRO A 408 23.86 9.32 -34.05
C PRO A 408 22.39 8.90 -33.86
N ALA A 409 22.14 7.73 -33.28
CA ALA A 409 20.77 7.25 -33.03
C ALA A 409 20.04 8.15 -32.03
N ARG A 410 20.73 8.66 -30.99
CA ARG A 410 20.14 9.64 -30.06
C ARG A 410 19.69 10.93 -30.75
N VAL A 411 20.43 11.39 -31.77
CA VAL A 411 20.03 12.56 -32.56
C VAL A 411 18.78 12.25 -33.37
N LYS A 412 18.69 11.08 -33.99
CA LYS A 412 17.53 10.68 -34.79
C LYS A 412 16.25 10.54 -33.97
N VAL A 413 16.31 9.88 -32.81
CA VAL A 413 15.12 9.72 -31.95
C VAL A 413 14.69 11.01 -31.26
N TRP A 414 15.59 11.98 -31.08
CA TRP A 414 15.29 13.26 -30.44
C TRP A 414 14.19 14.04 -31.16
N VAL A 415 14.10 13.90 -32.48
CA VAL A 415 13.07 14.58 -33.30
C VAL A 415 11.66 14.29 -32.79
N VAL A 416 11.38 13.05 -32.36
CA VAL A 416 10.09 12.65 -31.79
C VAL A 416 9.81 13.40 -30.47
N PHE A 417 10.79 13.47 -29.57
CA PHE A 417 10.62 14.11 -28.26
C PHE A 417 10.54 15.64 -28.36
N GLU A 418 11.30 16.22 -29.28
CA GLU A 418 11.25 17.63 -29.61
C GLU A 418 9.89 18.01 -30.18
N GLU A 419 9.39 17.23 -31.15
CA GLU A 419 8.08 17.47 -31.72
C GLU A 419 6.97 17.30 -30.68
N TYR A 420 7.04 16.28 -29.83
CA TYR A 420 6.06 16.12 -28.78
C TYR A 420 6.02 17.32 -27.82
N ARG A 421 7.19 17.85 -27.43
CA ARG A 421 7.28 19.10 -26.64
C ARG A 421 6.69 20.29 -27.39
N ASN A 422 6.96 20.43 -28.69
CA ASN A 422 6.43 21.50 -29.52
C ASN A 422 4.90 21.44 -29.59
N LEU A 423 4.35 20.25 -29.85
CA LEU A 423 2.91 20.00 -29.89
C LEU A 423 2.24 20.32 -28.55
N LEU A 424 2.86 19.92 -27.43
CA LEU A 424 2.39 20.28 -26.09
C LEU A 424 2.37 21.80 -25.90
N ALA A 425 3.47 22.49 -26.23
CA ALA A 425 3.58 23.94 -26.08
C ALA A 425 2.57 24.71 -26.96
N LEU A 426 2.42 24.32 -28.23
CA LEU A 426 1.45 24.90 -29.17
C LEU A 426 0.01 24.79 -28.65
N ASN A 427 -0.31 23.65 -28.02
CA ASN A 427 -1.63 23.39 -27.45
C ASN A 427 -1.78 23.93 -26.01
N LYS A 428 -0.79 24.66 -25.49
CA LYS A 428 -0.73 25.14 -24.10
C LYS A 428 -0.97 24.01 -23.09
N LYS A 429 -0.34 22.86 -23.31
CA LYS A 429 -0.44 21.67 -22.46
C LYS A 429 0.93 21.33 -21.86
N LYS A 430 0.92 20.76 -20.67
CA LYS A 430 2.10 20.27 -19.95
C LYS A 430 1.77 18.94 -19.28
N GLU A 431 2.69 17.99 -19.29
CA GLU A 431 2.55 16.77 -18.49
C GLU A 431 2.78 17.07 -17.01
N VAL A 432 2.37 16.13 -16.15
CA VAL A 432 2.46 16.27 -14.69
C VAL A 432 3.89 16.56 -14.22
N ASP A 433 4.89 15.85 -14.74
CA ASP A 433 6.29 16.05 -14.36
C ASP A 433 6.80 17.45 -14.73
N ASP A 434 6.37 18.00 -15.88
CA ASP A 434 6.69 19.37 -16.25
C ASP A 434 5.97 20.37 -15.33
N ALA A 435 4.73 20.09 -14.93
CA ALA A 435 4.00 20.92 -13.99
C ALA A 435 4.67 20.93 -12.60
N TYR A 436 5.19 19.79 -12.14
CA TYR A 436 5.99 19.69 -10.91
C TYR A 436 7.24 20.54 -10.97
N ARG A 437 7.97 20.50 -12.09
CA ARG A 437 9.17 21.34 -12.29
C ARG A 437 8.84 22.82 -12.31
N ASP A 438 7.80 23.21 -13.02
CA ASP A 438 7.38 24.61 -13.10
C ASP A 438 6.95 25.13 -11.72
N ALA A 439 6.21 24.32 -10.95
CA ALA A 439 5.85 24.67 -9.57
C ALA A 439 7.09 24.84 -8.68
N ALA A 440 8.07 23.92 -8.78
CA ALA A 440 9.33 24.03 -8.04
C ALA A 440 10.15 25.27 -8.42
N GLN A 441 10.20 25.62 -9.71
CA GLN A 441 10.88 26.83 -10.18
C GLN A 441 10.19 28.09 -9.64
N LEU A 442 8.86 28.17 -9.74
CA LEU A 442 8.09 29.30 -9.22
C LEU A 442 8.28 29.48 -7.71
N LEU A 443 8.29 28.39 -6.94
CA LEU A 443 8.61 28.43 -5.50
C LEU A 443 10.02 28.95 -5.24
N GLY A 444 11.00 28.50 -6.03
CA GLY A 444 12.40 28.94 -5.91
C GLY A 444 12.58 30.43 -6.13
N HIS A 445 11.83 31.03 -7.06
CA HIS A 445 11.84 32.47 -7.32
C HIS A 445 11.14 33.30 -6.23
N GLU A 446 10.18 32.72 -5.50
CA GLU A 446 9.48 33.38 -4.38
C GLU A 446 10.21 33.28 -3.03
N SER A 447 11.23 32.42 -2.95
CA SER A 447 11.91 32.10 -1.70
C SER A 447 12.93 33.16 -1.28
N GLY A 448 12.44 34.29 -0.76
CA GLY A 448 13.11 35.05 0.31
C GLY A 448 12.93 34.39 1.69
N LEU A 449 12.73 33.06 1.74
CA LEU A 449 12.50 32.31 2.96
C LEU A 449 13.83 31.84 3.56
N PRO A 450 14.00 31.92 4.90
CA PRO A 450 15.23 31.50 5.55
C PRO A 450 15.51 30.01 5.28
N LYS A 451 16.75 29.73 4.87
CA LYS A 451 17.28 28.37 4.85
C LYS A 451 17.37 27.89 6.31
N PHE A 452 16.62 26.85 6.64
CA PHE A 452 16.64 26.21 7.96
C PHE A 452 17.91 25.40 8.19
#